data_AF-A0A7W1KKC1-F1
#
_entry.id   AF-A0A7W1KKC1-F1
#
_cell.length_a   1.000
_cell.length_b   1.000
_cell.length_c   1.000
_cell.angle_alpha   90.00
_cell.angle_beta   90.00
_cell.angle_gamma   90.00
#
_symmetry.space_group_name_H-M   'P 1'
#
loop_
_entity.id
_entity.type
_entity.pdbx_description
1 polymer ?
#
loop_
_entity_poly.entity_id
_entity_poly.type
_entity_poly.pdbx_seq_one_letter_code
_entity_poly.pdbx_strand_id
1 'polypeptide(L)' 'GAHIVGGHASEIIHELAVARQNEYTVEEVDLAIHAHPTLSEAIAEAALDSMGRVIHI' A
#
# COMPACT_ATOMS: atom_id res chain seq x y z
N GLY A 1 -4.51 9.70 2.83
CA GLY A 1 -5.05 8.76 3.84
C GLY A 1 -5.45 7.48 3.14
N ALA A 2 -5.73 6.41 3.87
CA ALA A 2 -6.03 5.10 3.26
C ALA A 2 -7.18 4.38 3.96
N HIS A 3 -7.93 3.59 3.19
CA HIS A 3 -9.00 2.73 3.68
C HIS A 3 -8.86 1.36 3.02
N ILE A 4 -9.10 0.28 3.78
CA ILE A 4 -9.00 -1.09 3.30
C ILE A 4 -10.26 -1.85 3.75
N VAL A 5 -10.84 -2.61 2.83
CA VAL A 5 -11.97 -3.51 3.08
C VAL A 5 -11.62 -4.87 2.49
N GLY A 6 -11.62 -5.91 3.32
CA GLY A 6 -11.24 -7.26 2.88
C GLY A 6 -10.75 -8.13 4.03
N GLY A 7 -10.29 -9.34 3.69
CA GLY A 7 -9.63 -10.22 4.67
C GLY A 7 -8.30 -9.62 5.13
N HIS A 8 -7.99 -9.77 6.41
CA HIS A 8 -6.76 -9.26 7.04
C HIS A 8 -6.54 -7.74 6.91
N ALA A 9 -7.63 -6.96 6.77
CA ALA A 9 -7.55 -5.51 6.57
C ALA A 9 -6.81 -4.79 7.72
N SER A 10 -6.99 -5.26 8.96
CA SER A 10 -6.34 -4.68 10.15
C SER A 10 -4.83 -4.89 10.16
N GLU A 11 -4.37 -6.00 9.59
CA GLU A 11 -2.97 -6.37 9.49
C GLU A 11 -2.26 -5.53 8.43
N ILE A 12 -2.86 -5.38 7.25
CA ILE A 12 -2.23 -4.66 6.13
C ILE A 12 -2.36 -3.13 6.26
N ILE A 13 -3.45 -2.59 6.84
CA ILE A 13 -3.59 -1.14 7.05
C ILE A 13 -2.50 -0.58 7.98
N HIS A 14 -1.87 -1.42 8.80
CA HIS A 14 -0.79 -1.01 9.70
C HIS A 14 0.40 -0.41 8.94
N GLU A 15 0.73 -0.92 7.75
CA GLU A 15 1.79 -0.38 6.89
C GLU A 15 1.53 1.09 6.55
N LEU A 16 0.29 1.42 6.14
CA LEU A 16 -0.10 2.78 5.79
C LEU A 16 -0.23 3.69 7.02
N ALA A 17 -0.51 3.14 8.20
CA ALA A 17 -0.45 3.87 9.46
C ALA A 17 1.01 4.26 9.81
N VAL A 18 1.96 3.33 9.66
CA VAL A 18 3.39 3.59 9.86
C VAL A 18 3.92 4.59 8.83
N ALA A 19 3.56 4.43 7.56
CA ALA A 19 3.92 5.37 6.50
C ALA A 19 3.40 6.78 6.82
N ARG A 20 2.14 6.90 7.25
CA ARG A 20 1.55 8.20 7.60
C ARG A 20 2.19 8.84 8.83
N GLN A 21 2.60 8.05 9.81
CA GLN A 21 3.29 8.51 11.01
C GLN A 21 4.70 9.04 10.70
N ASN A 22 5.36 8.50 9.69
CA ASN A 22 6.68 8.93 9.22
C ASN A 22 6.61 9.94 8.06
N GLU A 23 5.40 10.41 7.72
CA GLU A 23 5.15 11.38 6.65
C GLU A 23 5.67 10.95 5.27
N TYR A 24 5.67 9.64 5.00
CA TYR A 24 6.10 9.13 3.71
C TYR A 24 5.20 9.62 2.56
N THR A 25 5.82 9.88 1.42
CA THR A 25 5.10 10.15 0.17
C THR A 25 4.57 8.85 -0.42
N VAL A 26 3.66 8.96 -1.40
CA VAL A 26 3.11 7.78 -2.09
C VAL A 26 4.20 7.05 -2.87
N GLU A 27 5.16 7.79 -3.44
CA GLU A 27 6.33 7.24 -4.11
C GLU A 27 7.22 6.45 -3.16
N GLU A 28 7.38 6.89 -1.91
CA GLU A 28 8.16 6.16 -0.90
C GLU A 28 7.45 4.86 -0.46
N VAL A 29 6.12 4.83 -0.48
CA VAL A 29 5.33 3.60 -0.25
C VAL A 29 5.47 2.62 -1.42
N ASP A 30 5.43 3.11 -2.67
CA ASP A 30 5.67 2.31 -3.88
C ASP A 30 7.10 1.72 -3.92
N LEU A 31 8.10 2.46 -3.44
CA LEU A 31 9.48 1.99 -3.38
C LEU A 31 9.73 0.90 -2.34
N ALA A 32 8.80 0.68 -1.40
CA ALA A 32 8.90 -0.42 -0.45
C ALA A 32 8.74 -1.77 -1.18
N ILE A 33 9.55 -2.76 -0.82
CA ILE A 33 9.46 -4.09 -1.43
C ILE A 33 8.41 -4.92 -0.68
N HIS A 34 7.28 -5.15 -1.33
CA HIS A 34 6.26 -6.09 -0.86
C HIS A 34 6.59 -7.52 -1.29
N ALA A 35 6.34 -8.48 -0.40
CA ALA A 35 6.59 -9.88 -0.71
C ALA A 35 5.57 -10.42 -1.72
N HIS A 36 6.01 -11.26 -2.66
CA HIS A 36 5.15 -11.93 -3.64
C HIS A 36 5.09 -13.45 -3.36
N PRO A 37 3.90 -14.10 -3.36
CA PRO A 37 2.56 -13.52 -3.44
C PRO A 37 1.97 -13.21 -2.05
N THR A 38 1.52 -11.97 -1.79
CA THR A 38 0.90 -11.57 -0.52
C THR A 38 -0.18 -10.49 -0.66
N LEU A 39 -1.03 -10.32 0.37
CA LEU A 39 -2.05 -9.27 0.40
C LEU A 39 -1.45 -7.85 0.46
N SER A 40 -0.20 -7.70 0.90
CA SER A 40 0.42 -6.37 0.99
C SER A 40 0.75 -5.80 -0.39
N GLU A 41 0.84 -6.63 -1.44
CA GLU A 41 0.97 -6.16 -2.82
C GLU A 41 -0.18 -5.23 -3.24
N ALA A 42 -1.37 -5.39 -2.65
CA ALA A 42 -2.49 -4.49 -2.89
C ALA A 42 -2.20 -3.05 -2.44
N ILE A 43 -1.29 -2.84 -1.48
CA ILE A 43 -0.87 -1.51 -1.04
C ILE A 43 0.04 -0.85 -2.09
N ALA A 44 0.99 -1.61 -2.64
CA ALA A 44 1.84 -1.16 -3.74
C ALA A 44 1.01 -0.77 -4.97
N GLU A 45 0.09 -1.65 -5.39
CA GLU A 45 -0.77 -1.38 -6.54
C GLU A 45 -1.70 -0.18 -6.28
N ALA A 46 -2.23 -0.01 -5.05
CA ALA A 46 -3.01 1.18 -4.70
C ALA A 46 -2.18 2.47 -4.71
N ALA A 47 -0.92 2.42 -4.30
CA ALA A 47 0.00 3.55 -4.40
C ALA A 47 0.25 3.92 -5.87
N LEU A 48 0.56 2.93 -6.71
CA LEU A 48 0.71 3.07 -8.15
C LEU A 48 -0.56 3.61 -8.83
N ASP A 49 -1.74 3.11 -8.47
CA ASP A 49 -3.03 3.57 -9.01
C ASP A 49 -3.29 5.04 -8.68
N SER A 50 -2.98 5.48 -7.46
CA SER A 50 -3.12 6.89 -7.08
C SER A 50 -2.21 7.84 -7.88
N MET A 51 -1.13 7.30 -8.47
CA MET A 51 -0.23 8.00 -9.39
C MET A 51 -0.55 7.77 -10.88
N GLY A 52 -1.58 6.97 -11.21
CA GLY A 52 -1.93 6.62 -12.59
C GLY A 52 -0.94 5.65 -13.26
N ARG A 53 -0.26 4.83 -12.48
CA ARG A 53 0.83 3.92 -12.91
C ARG A 53 0.58 2.44 -12.56
N VAL A 54 -0.66 2.08 -12.23
CA VAL A 54 -1.05 0.70 -11.81
C VAL A 54 -0.65 -0.35 -12.85
N ILE A 55 -0.22 -1.52 -12.39
CA ILE A 55 0.19 -2.64 -13.26
C ILE A 55 -0.87 -3.74 -13.22
N HIS A 56 -1.40 -4.05 -12.04
CA HIS A 56 -2.42 -5.08 -11.86
C HIS A 56 -3.69 -4.48 -11.21
N ILE A 57 -4.84 -4.83 -11.77
CA ILE A 57 -6.17 -4.46 -11.25
C ILE A 57 -6.98 -5.70 -10.88
#